data_AF-A0A3D0DW35-F1
#
_entry.id   AF-A0A3D0DW35-F1
#
_cell.length_a   1.000
_cell.length_b   1.000
_cell.length_c   1.000
_cell.angle_alpha   90.00
_cell.angle_beta   90.00
_cell.angle_gamma   90.00
#
_symmetry.space_group_name_H-M   'P 1'
#
loop_
_entity.id
_entity.type
_entity.pdbx_description
1 polymer ?
#
loop_
_entity_poly.entity_id
_entity_poly.type
_entity_poly.pdbx_seq_one_letter_code
_entity_poly.pdbx_strand_id
1 'polypeptide(L)'
;TALRDRPTAPGPQCALVVGLAEAVATTTRDHQVKVQFAWQRGQGANRGGLAHDTDEKGCAPGNAASGTWVRVAEALAGPNWGTVFTPRIGTEVLVDFIEGDIDRPVIVAQLYNGVDQPPFAAGVGSNANHAGVLSGIHSHGFDGGGYNQWQLDDATGQVRTRLATSCAATQLNLGYLIHQSPGSAQRGAWRGSGFELRTDAWAVIRGGEGVLLSTSARAREGSGVTSTQMDAAEAVSLFKSAQSLATTLGDAAAQQQALFSKDAAKAQADFIEQIDPEAKGKYEGAVGGHSALKARSGSRELDGGQPVEKFGSSIVLMDAAASINWATPASTVVYAGQQLHWTTQSDLHLAAAHTVSSVAGNAFNLFTHSGGIQAIAGNGPVSLQAHTDQLEILADKEITVISVNDCIEIKAKQKIVLQAGQSAITLEGGDITFACPGKFTVKGGKHVWDGGGRAQAELVRLPDASLKIFDEAFVITDKMSGKPLADIDYRIKFADGTYEYGRTNEKGETHLVGADSQEPVTVEVRG
;
A
#
# COMPACT_ATOMS: atom_id res chain seq x y z
N THR A 1 -67.84 30.09 57.60
CA THR A 1 -67.34 29.46 56.35
C THR A 1 -66.13 28.63 56.71
N ALA A 2 -66.27 27.31 56.82
CA ALA A 2 -65.12 26.44 57.03
C ALA A 2 -64.20 26.56 55.81
N LEU A 3 -62.93 26.90 56.00
CA LEU A 3 -61.93 26.75 54.94
C LEU A 3 -61.94 25.27 54.53
N ARG A 4 -62.12 24.99 53.24
CA ARG A 4 -61.91 23.64 52.72
C ARG A 4 -60.42 23.35 52.82
N ASP A 5 -60.08 22.19 53.40
CA ASP A 5 -58.70 21.72 53.42
C ASP A 5 -58.16 21.64 51.98
N ARG A 6 -56.89 22.04 51.81
CA ARG A 6 -56.24 21.95 50.50
C ARG A 6 -56.11 20.48 50.11
N PRO A 7 -56.40 20.11 48.85
CA PRO A 7 -56.21 18.75 48.39
C PRO A 7 -54.72 18.38 48.44
N THR A 8 -54.40 17.23 49.02
CA THR A 8 -53.06 16.66 49.05
C THR A 8 -53.00 15.43 48.15
N ALA A 9 -51.87 15.21 47.48
CA ALA A 9 -51.63 13.98 46.76
C ALA A 9 -51.51 12.80 47.76
N PRO A 10 -52.16 11.66 47.51
CA PRO A 10 -52.10 10.48 48.39
C PRO A 10 -50.74 9.77 48.39
N GLY A 11 -49.80 10.20 47.54
CA GLY A 11 -48.48 9.62 47.32
C GLY A 11 -48.05 9.76 45.86
N PRO A 12 -46.90 9.17 45.47
CA PRO A 12 -46.46 9.14 44.08
C PRO A 12 -47.46 8.45 43.16
N GLN A 13 -47.59 8.92 41.92
CA GLN A 13 -48.55 8.41 40.94
C GLN A 13 -47.92 8.22 39.58
N CYS A 14 -48.41 7.24 38.83
CA CYS A 14 -48.04 7.07 37.43
C CYS A 14 -48.74 8.10 36.53
N ALA A 15 -47.99 8.62 35.57
CA ALA A 15 -48.50 9.43 34.47
C ALA A 15 -47.81 9.02 33.17
N LEU A 16 -48.42 9.37 32.04
CA LEU A 16 -47.80 9.18 30.73
C LEU A 16 -47.35 10.52 30.18
N VAL A 17 -46.18 10.55 29.58
CA VAL A 17 -45.64 11.74 28.92
C VAL A 17 -46.43 12.04 27.65
N VAL A 18 -46.85 13.29 27.49
CA VAL A 18 -47.67 13.76 26.35
C VAL A 18 -47.02 14.98 25.69
N GLY A 19 -47.37 15.24 24.44
CA GLY A 19 -46.75 16.34 23.70
C GLY A 19 -47.39 16.59 22.34
N LEU A 20 -46.64 17.25 21.46
CA LEU A 20 -47.10 17.60 20.12
C LEU A 20 -47.35 16.33 19.31
N ALA A 21 -48.40 16.33 18.49
CA ALA A 21 -48.70 15.21 17.60
C ALA A 21 -47.52 14.93 16.66
N GLU A 22 -47.24 13.65 16.39
CA GLU A 22 -46.13 13.18 15.56
C GLU A 22 -44.71 13.51 16.07
N ALA A 23 -44.58 14.19 17.22
CA ALA A 23 -43.28 14.42 17.86
C ALA A 23 -42.88 13.23 18.74
N VAL A 24 -41.58 12.94 18.82
CA VAL A 24 -41.06 11.90 19.74
C VAL A 24 -40.90 12.44 21.18
N ALA A 25 -40.64 13.74 21.32
CA ALA A 25 -40.59 14.42 22.61
C ALA A 25 -41.06 15.88 22.48
N THR A 26 -41.58 16.45 23.57
CA THR A 26 -41.87 17.88 23.69
C THR A 26 -41.37 18.34 25.07
N THR A 27 -40.30 19.14 25.08
CA THR A 27 -39.54 19.48 26.30
C THR A 27 -39.18 20.97 26.37
N THR A 28 -38.75 21.44 27.54
CA THR A 28 -38.20 22.81 27.73
C THR A 28 -36.69 22.79 27.94
N ARG A 29 -36.06 23.97 27.94
CA ARG A 29 -34.64 24.17 28.30
C ARG A 29 -34.30 23.55 29.68
N ASP A 30 -35.26 23.57 30.60
CA ASP A 30 -35.04 23.26 32.02
C ASP A 30 -35.34 21.78 32.35
N HIS A 31 -35.22 20.89 31.36
CA HIS A 31 -35.44 19.45 31.49
C HIS A 31 -36.82 19.10 32.08
N GLN A 32 -37.85 19.66 31.44
CA GLN A 32 -39.25 19.44 31.79
C GLN A 32 -40.01 18.80 30.64
N VAL A 33 -41.03 18.00 30.99
CA VAL A 33 -41.98 17.38 30.05
C VAL A 33 -43.41 17.68 30.49
N LYS A 34 -44.37 17.47 29.59
CA LYS A 34 -45.80 17.45 29.93
C LYS A 34 -46.23 16.01 30.18
N VAL A 35 -47.15 15.83 31.12
CA VAL A 35 -47.71 14.53 31.46
C VAL A 35 -49.23 14.60 31.52
N GLN A 36 -49.88 13.44 31.46
CA GLN A 36 -51.27 13.28 31.81
C GLN A 36 -51.42 12.09 32.77
N PHE A 37 -52.01 12.36 33.93
CA PHE A 37 -52.29 11.35 34.96
C PHE A 37 -53.51 10.49 34.58
N ALA A 38 -53.62 9.28 35.12
CA ALA A 38 -54.74 8.38 34.82
C ALA A 38 -56.13 8.91 35.25
N TRP A 39 -56.19 9.77 36.27
CA TRP A 39 -57.44 10.40 36.74
C TRP A 39 -57.79 11.67 35.96
N GLN A 40 -56.86 12.20 35.15
CA GLN A 40 -57.10 13.34 34.28
C GLN A 40 -57.87 12.90 33.03
N ARG A 41 -58.80 13.75 32.60
CA ARG A 41 -59.77 13.41 31.55
C ARG A 41 -59.90 14.55 30.55
N GLY A 42 -60.09 14.21 29.27
CA GLY A 42 -60.27 15.16 28.19
C GLY A 42 -60.14 14.51 26.81
N GLN A 43 -60.17 15.32 25.77
CA GLN A 43 -60.03 14.84 24.39
C GLN A 43 -58.72 14.07 24.21
N GLY A 44 -58.81 12.88 23.63
CA GLY A 44 -57.66 12.00 23.42
C GLY A 44 -56.98 11.55 24.72
N ALA A 45 -57.74 11.35 25.81
CA ALA A 45 -57.19 10.84 27.06
C ALA A 45 -56.39 9.55 26.87
N ASN A 46 -55.31 9.42 27.62
CA ASN A 46 -54.43 8.27 27.55
C ASN A 46 -55.17 6.96 27.83
N ARG A 47 -54.70 5.90 27.16
CA ARG A 47 -55.27 4.55 27.24
C ARG A 47 -55.29 4.06 28.70
N GLY A 48 -56.45 3.60 29.17
CA GLY A 48 -56.66 3.19 30.56
C GLY A 48 -57.32 4.26 31.46
N GLY A 49 -57.43 5.50 30.99
CA GLY A 49 -58.22 6.54 31.65
C GLY A 49 -59.74 6.36 31.46
N LEU A 50 -60.53 6.88 32.39
CA LEU A 50 -61.99 6.93 32.27
C LEU A 50 -62.43 8.05 31.32
N ALA A 51 -63.53 7.85 30.60
CA ALA A 51 -64.15 8.92 29.81
C ALA A 51 -64.54 10.11 30.71
N HIS A 52 -64.47 11.32 30.15
CA HIS A 52 -64.96 12.50 30.84
C HIS A 52 -66.50 12.49 30.89
N ASP A 53 -67.06 12.90 32.03
CA ASP A 53 -68.49 12.79 32.34
C ASP A 53 -69.17 14.15 32.59
N THR A 54 -68.42 15.27 32.55
CA THR A 54 -68.98 16.61 32.85
C THR A 54 -69.09 17.56 31.66
N ASP A 55 -68.24 17.46 30.63
CA ASP A 55 -68.38 18.21 29.36
C ASP A 55 -67.72 17.49 28.16
N GLU A 56 -67.79 18.08 26.95
CA GLU A 56 -67.24 17.46 25.72
C GLU A 56 -65.69 17.59 25.58
N LYS A 57 -65.03 18.42 26.39
CA LYS A 57 -63.59 18.76 26.22
C LYS A 57 -62.70 18.15 27.31
N GLY A 58 -63.19 18.06 28.53
CA GLY A 58 -62.46 17.72 29.75
C GLY A 58 -61.44 18.75 30.19
N CYS A 59 -60.79 18.46 31.31
CA CYS A 59 -59.89 19.37 32.02
C CYS A 59 -58.40 19.17 31.67
N ALA A 60 -58.04 18.07 31.02
CA ALA A 60 -56.66 17.78 30.62
C ALA A 60 -56.64 16.83 29.40
N PRO A 61 -56.41 17.34 28.17
CA PRO A 61 -56.32 16.51 26.97
C PRO A 61 -55.02 15.69 26.94
N GLY A 62 -55.01 14.53 26.28
CA GLY A 62 -53.81 13.66 26.20
C GLY A 62 -52.78 14.09 25.14
N ASN A 63 -52.53 15.40 25.03
CA ASN A 63 -51.63 15.98 24.04
C ASN A 63 -50.84 17.18 24.61
N ALA A 64 -50.16 17.96 23.76
CA ALA A 64 -49.38 19.13 24.17
C ALA A 64 -50.15 20.20 24.96
N ALA A 65 -51.48 20.24 24.87
CA ALA A 65 -52.31 21.14 25.66
C ALA A 65 -52.56 20.63 27.09
N SER A 66 -52.10 19.42 27.45
CA SER A 66 -52.13 18.91 28.82
C SER A 66 -51.32 19.80 29.76
N GLY A 67 -51.94 20.18 30.87
CA GLY A 67 -51.36 20.70 32.11
C GLY A 67 -50.05 21.49 32.06
N THR A 68 -49.31 21.38 33.18
CA THR A 68 -48.08 22.12 33.47
C THR A 68 -46.82 21.35 33.05
N TRP A 69 -45.71 22.07 32.94
CA TRP A 69 -44.38 21.50 32.73
C TRP A 69 -43.87 20.90 34.04
N VAL A 70 -43.51 19.61 34.00
CA VAL A 70 -43.04 18.85 35.16
C VAL A 70 -41.55 18.59 35.02
N ARG A 71 -40.78 18.93 36.05
CA ARG A 71 -39.32 18.67 36.10
C ARG A 71 -39.06 17.18 36.22
N VAL A 72 -37.97 16.72 35.62
CA VAL A 72 -37.51 15.34 35.70
C VAL A 72 -36.27 15.27 36.60
N ALA A 73 -36.31 14.37 37.58
CA ALA A 73 -35.18 14.07 38.44
C ALA A 73 -34.16 13.19 37.69
N GLU A 74 -32.88 13.45 37.95
CA GLU A 74 -31.76 12.75 37.33
C GLU A 74 -30.90 12.08 38.41
N ALA A 75 -30.22 10.99 38.04
CA ALA A 75 -29.34 10.25 38.95
C ALA A 75 -28.13 11.09 39.41
N LEU A 76 -27.69 12.04 38.57
CA LEU A 76 -26.62 12.97 38.85
C LEU A 76 -26.90 14.31 38.16
N ALA A 77 -26.95 15.42 38.89
CA ALA A 77 -27.19 16.74 38.31
C ALA A 77 -26.41 17.85 39.03
N GLY A 78 -25.76 18.71 38.27
CA GLY A 78 -25.06 19.91 38.75
C GLY A 78 -24.93 20.99 37.67
N PRO A 79 -24.21 22.10 37.95
CA PRO A 79 -24.06 23.20 37.00
C PRO A 79 -23.33 22.78 35.71
N ASN A 80 -24.10 22.43 34.66
CA ASN A 80 -23.62 21.97 33.35
C ASN A 80 -22.83 20.63 33.36
N TRP A 81 -23.19 19.71 34.25
CA TRP A 81 -22.69 18.33 34.27
C TRP A 81 -23.73 17.40 34.93
N GLY A 82 -23.74 16.11 34.56
CA GLY A 82 -24.69 15.13 35.10
C GLY A 82 -25.21 14.14 34.05
N THR A 83 -26.28 13.42 34.39
CA THR A 83 -27.07 12.58 33.48
C THR A 83 -28.24 13.37 32.90
N VAL A 84 -28.69 12.99 31.70
CA VAL A 84 -29.88 13.58 31.04
C VAL A 84 -30.60 12.48 30.26
N PHE A 85 -31.65 11.92 30.83
CA PHE A 85 -32.52 10.86 30.28
C PHE A 85 -33.95 11.36 30.15
N THR A 86 -34.16 12.26 29.19
CA THR A 86 -35.47 12.87 28.96
C THR A 86 -36.54 11.83 28.57
N PRO A 87 -37.64 11.70 29.34
CA PRO A 87 -38.76 10.84 29.00
C PRO A 87 -39.37 11.24 27.64
N ARG A 88 -39.62 10.26 26.78
CA ARG A 88 -40.26 10.47 25.47
C ARG A 88 -41.77 10.38 25.58
N ILE A 89 -42.50 10.96 24.63
CA ILE A 89 -43.97 10.86 24.58
C ILE A 89 -44.37 9.38 24.60
N GLY A 90 -45.35 9.04 25.44
CA GLY A 90 -45.77 7.66 25.69
C GLY A 90 -45.03 6.94 26.83
N THR A 91 -43.90 7.46 27.31
CA THR A 91 -43.18 6.86 28.45
C THR A 91 -44.01 6.99 29.73
N GLU A 92 -44.13 5.90 30.48
CA GLU A 92 -44.72 5.92 31.81
C GLU A 92 -43.70 6.43 32.83
N VAL A 93 -44.11 7.42 33.61
CA VAL A 93 -43.29 8.09 34.63
C VAL A 93 -43.95 8.01 35.99
N LEU A 94 -43.13 7.85 37.02
CA LEU A 94 -43.56 8.01 38.41
C LEU A 94 -43.37 9.47 38.83
N VAL A 95 -44.46 10.10 39.24
CA VAL A 95 -44.49 11.51 39.65
C VAL A 95 -44.74 11.60 41.15
N ASP A 96 -43.82 12.24 41.86
CA ASP A 96 -43.99 12.61 43.26
C ASP A 96 -44.38 14.09 43.38
N PHE A 97 -44.84 14.50 44.56
CA PHE A 97 -45.41 15.81 44.81
C PHE A 97 -44.72 16.46 46.01
N ILE A 98 -44.06 17.60 45.80
CA ILE A 98 -43.27 18.26 46.86
C ILE A 98 -44.21 18.66 48.02
N GLU A 99 -43.94 18.15 49.22
CA GLU A 99 -44.78 18.31 50.43
C GLU A 99 -46.23 17.79 50.26
N GLY A 100 -46.45 16.85 49.34
CA GLY A 100 -47.78 16.32 49.02
C GLY A 100 -48.69 17.31 48.30
N ASP A 101 -48.16 18.43 47.80
CA ASP A 101 -48.93 19.44 47.06
C ASP A 101 -49.16 18.99 45.61
N ILE A 102 -50.42 18.75 45.23
CA ILE A 102 -50.79 18.24 43.90
C ILE A 102 -50.37 19.19 42.76
N ASP A 103 -50.18 20.48 43.07
CA ASP A 103 -49.75 21.50 42.11
C ASP A 103 -48.22 21.58 41.94
N ARG A 104 -47.45 20.77 42.68
CA ARG A 104 -45.98 20.76 42.66
C ARG A 104 -45.40 19.38 42.26
N PRO A 105 -45.75 18.86 41.07
CA PRO A 105 -45.26 17.56 40.60
C PRO A 105 -43.78 17.60 40.23
N VAL A 106 -43.09 16.49 40.45
CA VAL A 106 -41.74 16.19 39.97
C VAL A 106 -41.69 14.73 39.54
N ILE A 107 -41.21 14.46 38.33
CA ILE A 107 -40.95 13.08 37.88
C ILE A 107 -39.72 12.56 38.62
N VAL A 108 -39.86 11.43 39.30
CA VAL A 108 -38.79 10.81 40.11
C VAL A 108 -38.28 9.49 39.52
N ALA A 109 -39.02 8.87 38.61
CA ALA A 109 -38.59 7.67 37.91
C ALA A 109 -39.32 7.49 36.56
N GLN A 110 -38.77 6.62 35.71
CA GLN A 110 -39.39 6.09 34.50
C GLN A 110 -39.66 4.60 34.72
N LEU A 111 -40.78 4.10 34.22
CA LEU A 111 -41.24 2.73 34.46
C LEU A 111 -41.46 2.00 33.14
N TYR A 112 -41.05 0.73 33.10
CA TYR A 112 -41.56 -0.23 32.13
C TYR A 112 -42.93 -0.74 32.60
N ASN A 113 -43.76 -1.19 31.66
CA ASN A 113 -45.09 -1.71 31.93
C ASN A 113 -45.40 -2.92 31.04
N GLY A 114 -46.66 -3.36 31.00
CA GLY A 114 -47.07 -4.54 30.21
C GLY A 114 -46.96 -4.35 28.69
N VAL A 115 -46.92 -3.10 28.22
CA VAL A 115 -46.75 -2.73 26.80
C VAL A 115 -45.28 -2.42 26.52
N ASP A 116 -44.67 -1.57 27.34
CA ASP A 116 -43.28 -1.14 27.23
C ASP A 116 -42.38 -2.05 28.07
N GLN A 117 -41.81 -3.07 27.43
CA GLN A 117 -40.93 -4.05 28.09
C GLN A 117 -39.49 -3.53 28.22
N PRO A 118 -38.73 -3.99 29.24
CA PRO A 118 -37.31 -3.70 29.32
C PRO A 118 -36.54 -4.32 28.15
N PRO A 119 -35.45 -3.68 27.68
CA PRO A 119 -34.70 -4.11 26.49
C PRO A 119 -34.03 -5.48 26.64
N PHE A 120 -33.85 -5.97 27.87
CA PHE A 120 -33.25 -7.26 28.17
C PHE A 120 -34.14 -8.11 29.09
N ALA A 121 -35.45 -8.09 28.85
CA ALA A 121 -36.44 -8.83 29.65
C ALA A 121 -36.10 -10.33 29.77
N ALA A 122 -35.99 -10.82 31.01
CA ALA A 122 -35.65 -12.20 31.34
C ALA A 122 -36.39 -12.68 32.59
N GLY A 123 -36.31 -13.98 32.87
CA GLY A 123 -37.01 -14.60 34.00
C GLY A 123 -38.40 -15.12 33.64
N VAL A 124 -39.27 -15.26 34.65
CA VAL A 124 -40.60 -15.86 34.49
C VAL A 124 -41.43 -15.08 33.46
N GLY A 125 -41.97 -15.78 32.46
CA GLY A 125 -42.75 -15.19 31.38
C GLY A 125 -41.92 -14.62 30.22
N SER A 126 -40.59 -14.65 30.31
CA SER A 126 -39.70 -14.35 29.18
C SER A 126 -39.23 -15.64 28.48
N ASN A 127 -39.00 -15.55 27.17
CA ASN A 127 -38.37 -16.61 26.40
C ASN A 127 -36.82 -16.56 26.48
N ALA A 128 -36.24 -15.63 27.24
CA ALA A 128 -34.79 -15.50 27.41
C ALA A 128 -34.17 -16.80 27.93
N ASN A 129 -33.04 -17.20 27.35
CA ASN A 129 -32.30 -18.40 27.75
C ASN A 129 -31.42 -18.19 29.00
N HIS A 130 -31.78 -17.23 29.86
CA HIS A 130 -31.08 -16.92 31.10
C HIS A 130 -32.01 -16.29 32.13
N ALA A 131 -31.59 -16.29 33.39
CA ALA A 131 -32.40 -15.80 34.52
C ALA A 131 -32.35 -14.27 34.75
N GLY A 132 -31.63 -13.53 33.92
CA GLY A 132 -31.55 -12.05 34.01
C GLY A 132 -30.13 -11.54 34.19
N VAL A 133 -29.18 -12.14 33.47
CA VAL A 133 -27.75 -11.83 33.59
C VAL A 133 -27.34 -10.62 32.75
N LEU A 134 -28.24 -10.09 31.91
CA LEU A 134 -27.99 -8.95 31.05
C LEU A 134 -28.47 -7.66 31.72
N SER A 135 -27.62 -6.65 31.72
CA SER A 135 -27.92 -5.31 32.23
C SER A 135 -27.31 -4.23 31.35
N GLY A 136 -27.72 -2.96 31.53
CA GLY A 136 -27.11 -1.83 30.85
C GLY A 136 -28.11 -0.83 30.27
N ILE A 137 -27.66 -0.04 29.29
CA ILE A 137 -28.40 1.05 28.64
C ILE A 137 -28.69 0.66 27.19
N HIS A 138 -29.94 0.81 26.76
CA HIS A 138 -30.36 0.69 25.37
C HIS A 138 -31.23 1.90 25.03
N SER A 139 -30.77 2.71 24.07
CA SER A 139 -31.50 3.87 23.58
C SER A 139 -31.82 3.72 22.10
N HIS A 140 -32.87 4.40 21.64
CA HIS A 140 -33.23 4.50 20.23
C HIS A 140 -32.84 5.85 19.65
N GLY A 141 -32.69 5.95 18.33
CA GLY A 141 -32.60 7.23 17.63
C GLY A 141 -33.80 8.12 17.96
N PHE A 142 -33.62 9.43 17.83
CA PHE A 142 -34.68 10.39 18.18
C PHE A 142 -35.89 10.29 17.24
N ASP A 143 -35.72 9.74 16.04
CA ASP A 143 -36.76 9.39 15.08
C ASP A 143 -37.39 8.00 15.32
N GLY A 144 -36.97 7.31 16.38
CA GLY A 144 -37.39 5.93 16.69
C GLY A 144 -36.58 4.85 15.97
N GLY A 145 -35.68 5.21 15.06
CA GLY A 145 -34.82 4.28 14.32
C GLY A 145 -33.47 4.02 15.00
N GLY A 146 -32.88 2.86 14.74
CA GLY A 146 -31.54 2.53 15.24
C GLY A 146 -31.43 2.43 16.77
N TYR A 147 -30.20 2.32 17.27
CA TYR A 147 -29.94 2.26 18.71
C TYR A 147 -28.51 2.67 19.09
N ASN A 148 -28.33 3.06 20.35
CA ASN A 148 -27.05 2.97 21.07
C ASN A 148 -27.21 2.04 22.25
N GLN A 149 -26.17 1.26 22.56
CA GLN A 149 -26.25 0.23 23.58
C GLN A 149 -24.93 0.12 24.34
N TRP A 150 -25.02 0.14 25.67
CA TRP A 150 -24.00 -0.38 26.56
C TRP A 150 -24.62 -1.55 27.32
N GLN A 151 -24.04 -2.75 27.22
CA GLN A 151 -24.58 -3.96 27.81
C GLN A 151 -23.50 -4.69 28.59
N LEU A 152 -23.83 -5.11 29.80
CA LEU A 152 -23.08 -6.03 30.64
C LEU A 152 -23.78 -7.39 30.64
N ASP A 153 -23.00 -8.47 30.66
CA ASP A 153 -23.48 -9.84 30.80
C ASP A 153 -22.71 -10.51 31.93
N ASP A 154 -23.39 -10.77 33.04
CA ASP A 154 -22.84 -11.36 34.25
C ASP A 154 -23.07 -12.88 34.33
N ALA A 155 -23.29 -13.53 33.18
CA ALA A 155 -23.37 -14.98 33.11
C ALA A 155 -22.11 -15.61 33.73
N THR A 156 -22.32 -16.58 34.63
CA THR A 156 -21.24 -17.22 35.38
C THR A 156 -20.17 -17.80 34.44
N GLY A 157 -18.92 -17.34 34.61
CA GLY A 157 -17.77 -17.76 33.79
C GLY A 157 -17.76 -17.22 32.35
N GLN A 158 -18.72 -16.35 32.01
CA GLN A 158 -18.93 -15.82 30.65
C GLN A 158 -19.11 -14.30 30.67
N VAL A 159 -18.41 -13.62 31.58
CA VAL A 159 -18.54 -12.17 31.76
C VAL A 159 -18.09 -11.42 30.51
N ARG A 160 -18.90 -10.45 30.09
CA ARG A 160 -18.57 -9.57 28.96
C ARG A 160 -19.21 -8.20 29.08
N THR A 161 -18.67 -7.25 28.33
CA THR A 161 -19.29 -5.96 28.08
C THR A 161 -19.30 -5.65 26.58
N ARG A 162 -20.35 -4.97 26.13
CA ARG A 162 -20.55 -4.55 24.74
C ARG A 162 -20.94 -3.08 24.72
N LEU A 163 -20.23 -2.29 23.94
CA LEU A 163 -20.61 -0.94 23.56
C LEU A 163 -20.90 -0.93 22.05
N ALA A 164 -22.12 -0.59 21.65
CA ALA A 164 -22.60 -0.78 20.29
C ALA A 164 -23.48 0.38 19.82
N THR A 165 -23.42 0.67 18.53
CA THR A 165 -24.38 1.54 17.82
C THR A 165 -24.86 0.83 16.56
N SER A 166 -26.12 1.08 16.16
CA SER A 166 -26.64 0.58 14.88
C SER A 166 -25.92 1.20 13.68
N CYS A 167 -25.33 2.38 13.83
CA CYS A 167 -24.61 3.05 12.74
C CYS A 167 -23.38 2.24 12.33
N ALA A 168 -23.38 1.78 11.06
CA ALA A 168 -22.39 0.84 10.51
C ALA A 168 -22.19 -0.42 11.37
N ALA A 169 -23.21 -0.78 12.17
CA ALA A 169 -23.16 -1.82 13.20
C ALA A 169 -21.84 -1.80 14.01
N THR A 170 -21.38 -0.61 14.41
CA THR A 170 -20.09 -0.41 15.07
C THR A 170 -20.13 -0.87 16.53
N GLN A 171 -19.15 -1.68 16.95
CA GLN A 171 -19.16 -2.31 18.28
C GLN A 171 -17.75 -2.48 18.85
N LEU A 172 -17.63 -2.25 20.16
CA LEU A 172 -16.55 -2.68 21.01
C LEU A 172 -17.07 -3.80 21.93
N ASN A 173 -16.50 -5.00 21.82
CA ASN A 173 -16.84 -6.15 22.65
C ASN A 173 -15.62 -6.58 23.48
N LEU A 174 -15.80 -6.80 24.78
CA LEU A 174 -14.75 -7.24 25.72
C LEU A 174 -15.19 -8.49 26.48
N GLY A 175 -14.28 -9.43 26.71
CA GLY A 175 -14.52 -10.63 27.51
C GLY A 175 -15.03 -11.81 26.67
N TYR A 176 -16.10 -12.47 27.12
CA TYR A 176 -16.68 -13.65 26.46
C TYR A 176 -17.59 -13.27 25.29
N LEU A 177 -17.07 -13.27 24.07
CA LEU A 177 -17.78 -12.78 22.89
C LEU A 177 -18.85 -13.80 22.46
N ILE A 178 -20.09 -13.34 22.27
CA ILE A 178 -21.21 -14.17 21.78
C ILE A 178 -21.95 -13.44 20.67
N HIS A 179 -22.57 -14.20 19.76
CA HIS A 179 -23.54 -13.66 18.82
C HIS A 179 -24.80 -13.18 19.57
N GLN A 180 -25.22 -11.94 19.35
CA GLN A 180 -26.44 -11.41 19.97
C GLN A 180 -27.03 -10.29 19.12
N SER A 181 -28.26 -10.51 18.64
CA SER A 181 -29.04 -9.49 17.94
C SER A 181 -29.27 -8.27 18.85
N PRO A 182 -29.23 -7.05 18.33
CA PRO A 182 -29.50 -5.86 19.11
C PRO A 182 -30.90 -5.88 19.75
N GLY A 183 -31.02 -5.36 20.98
CA GLY A 183 -32.28 -5.37 21.73
C GLY A 183 -32.81 -6.76 22.12
N SER A 184 -32.08 -7.84 21.86
CA SER A 184 -32.48 -9.19 22.25
C SER A 184 -31.93 -9.57 23.62
N ALA A 185 -32.79 -10.13 24.46
CA ALA A 185 -32.39 -10.82 25.69
C ALA A 185 -31.83 -12.25 25.44
N GLN A 186 -31.68 -12.68 24.18
CA GLN A 186 -31.15 -14.01 23.88
C GLN A 186 -29.63 -14.01 23.83
N ARG A 187 -29.00 -14.93 24.57
CA ARG A 187 -27.57 -15.19 24.45
C ARG A 187 -27.32 -16.23 23.35
N GLY A 188 -26.62 -15.84 22.29
CA GLY A 188 -26.31 -16.75 21.19
C GLY A 188 -24.99 -17.51 21.36
N ALA A 189 -24.52 -18.09 20.26
CA ALA A 189 -23.31 -18.92 20.25
C ALA A 189 -22.04 -18.11 20.58
N TRP A 190 -21.10 -18.78 21.25
CA TRP A 190 -19.77 -18.24 21.53
C TRP A 190 -18.99 -17.97 20.23
N ARG A 191 -18.33 -16.81 20.16
CA ARG A 191 -17.55 -16.33 19.01
C ARG A 191 -16.05 -16.21 19.32
N GLY A 192 -15.66 -16.18 20.60
CA GLY A 192 -14.26 -16.02 21.01
C GLY A 192 -14.12 -15.31 22.36
N SER A 193 -12.89 -15.06 22.78
CA SER A 193 -12.59 -14.34 24.02
C SER A 193 -11.53 -13.27 23.78
N GLY A 194 -11.64 -12.14 24.46
CA GLY A 194 -10.67 -11.03 24.37
C GLY A 194 -11.35 -9.72 24.04
N PHE A 195 -10.78 -8.99 23.08
CA PHE A 195 -11.27 -7.70 22.60
C PHE A 195 -11.62 -7.81 21.11
N GLU A 196 -12.78 -7.29 20.72
CA GLU A 196 -13.17 -7.12 19.31
C GLU A 196 -13.66 -5.68 19.10
N LEU A 197 -13.01 -4.94 18.20
CA LEU A 197 -13.52 -3.70 17.64
C LEU A 197 -13.93 -3.97 16.19
N ARG A 198 -15.22 -3.81 15.88
CA ARG A 198 -15.77 -4.05 14.53
C ARG A 198 -16.63 -2.90 14.04
N THR A 199 -16.64 -2.69 12.73
CA THR A 199 -17.54 -1.77 12.02
C THR A 199 -17.66 -2.23 10.56
N ASP A 200 -18.80 -1.94 9.94
CA ASP A 200 -18.99 -2.12 8.49
C ASP A 200 -18.52 -0.88 7.69
N ALA A 201 -18.04 0.16 8.39
CA ALA A 201 -17.50 1.40 7.82
C ALA A 201 -15.97 1.51 8.05
N TRP A 202 -15.45 2.73 8.07
CA TRP A 202 -14.02 2.98 8.28
C TRP A 202 -13.61 2.81 9.74
N ALA A 203 -12.43 2.24 9.96
CA ALA A 203 -11.77 2.19 11.26
C ALA A 203 -10.45 2.98 11.21
N VAL A 204 -10.20 3.79 12.23
CA VAL A 204 -8.95 4.53 12.41
C VAL A 204 -8.43 4.28 13.82
N ILE A 205 -7.21 3.74 13.92
CA ILE A 205 -6.43 3.69 15.16
C ILE A 205 -5.34 4.75 15.04
N ARG A 206 -5.34 5.73 15.94
CA ARG A 206 -4.41 6.86 15.91
C ARG A 206 -3.86 7.14 17.30
N GLY A 207 -2.56 6.95 17.48
CA GLY A 207 -1.81 7.46 18.63
C GLY A 207 -0.86 8.54 18.15
N GLY A 208 -1.06 9.79 18.59
CA GLY A 208 -0.21 10.93 18.18
C GLY A 208 1.26 10.77 18.63
N GLU A 209 1.48 10.05 19.73
CA GLU A 209 2.80 9.73 20.27
C GLU A 209 3.32 8.35 19.82
N GLY A 210 2.53 7.60 19.04
CA GLY A 210 2.87 6.27 18.53
C GLY A 210 1.82 5.20 18.83
N VAL A 211 2.03 4.01 18.26
CA VAL A 211 1.17 2.83 18.40
C VAL A 211 2.04 1.59 18.55
N LEU A 212 1.81 0.79 19.59
CA LEU A 212 2.42 -0.53 19.77
C LEU A 212 1.39 -1.62 19.47
N LEU A 213 1.69 -2.52 18.54
CA LEU A 213 0.92 -3.72 18.24
C LEU A 213 1.77 -4.94 18.56
N SER A 214 1.42 -5.67 19.62
CA SER A 214 2.25 -6.75 20.15
C SER A 214 1.43 -8.00 20.44
N THR A 215 2.06 -9.16 20.31
CA THR A 215 1.56 -10.44 20.87
C THR A 215 2.38 -10.92 22.07
N SER A 216 3.36 -10.13 22.51
CA SER A 216 4.20 -10.43 23.66
C SER A 216 3.37 -10.40 24.94
N ALA A 217 3.30 -11.53 25.64
CA ALA A 217 2.52 -11.67 26.86
C ALA A 217 3.23 -10.98 28.04
N ARG A 218 2.45 -10.38 28.93
CA ARG A 218 2.92 -9.86 30.22
C ARG A 218 2.49 -10.79 31.34
N ALA A 219 3.33 -10.90 32.37
CA ALA A 219 2.96 -11.63 33.58
C ALA A 219 1.71 -11.00 34.20
N ARG A 220 0.78 -11.84 34.64
CA ARG A 220 -0.49 -11.40 35.22
C ARG A 220 -0.39 -11.33 36.73
N GLU A 221 -1.08 -10.34 37.30
CA GLU A 221 -1.36 -10.24 38.72
C GLU A 221 -2.86 -10.02 38.88
N GLY A 222 -3.60 -11.09 39.20
CA GLY A 222 -5.06 -11.10 39.14
C GLY A 222 -5.58 -10.83 37.73
N SER A 223 -6.40 -9.80 37.58
CA SER A 223 -6.92 -9.32 36.28
C SER A 223 -6.01 -8.30 35.60
N GLY A 224 -4.93 -7.86 36.24
CA GLY A 224 -3.98 -6.89 35.73
C GLY A 224 -2.71 -7.54 35.16
N VAL A 225 -1.85 -6.70 34.57
CA VAL A 225 -0.50 -7.08 34.13
C VAL A 225 0.55 -6.32 34.95
N THR A 226 1.71 -6.92 35.15
CA THR A 226 2.79 -6.36 35.99
C THR A 226 3.76 -5.46 35.21
N SER A 227 3.35 -4.96 34.04
CA SER A 227 4.21 -4.11 33.18
C SER A 227 3.49 -2.83 32.75
N THR A 228 4.27 -1.88 32.24
CA THR A 228 3.77 -0.62 31.72
C THR A 228 3.09 -0.82 30.36
N GLN A 229 2.27 0.15 29.96
CA GLN A 229 1.52 0.08 28.71
C GLN A 229 2.43 0.00 27.47
N MET A 230 3.58 0.68 27.51
CA MET A 230 4.50 0.83 26.37
C MET A 230 5.78 0.00 26.52
N ASP A 231 5.79 -0.99 27.42
CA ASP A 231 6.88 -1.94 27.52
C ASP A 231 7.03 -2.72 26.20
N ALA A 232 8.18 -2.54 25.55
CA ALA A 232 8.55 -3.16 24.29
C ALA A 232 9.90 -3.91 24.38
N ALA A 233 10.27 -4.41 25.55
CA ALA A 233 11.57 -5.03 25.80
C ALA A 233 11.93 -6.15 24.81
N GLU A 234 10.98 -7.01 24.44
CA GLU A 234 11.17 -8.06 23.44
C GLU A 234 11.50 -7.48 22.06
N ALA A 235 10.76 -6.46 21.63
CA ALA A 235 10.99 -5.80 20.36
C ALA A 235 12.37 -5.13 20.32
N VAL A 236 12.76 -4.43 21.39
CA VAL A 236 14.11 -3.83 21.51
C VAL A 236 15.19 -4.90 21.35
N SER A 237 15.05 -6.05 22.01
CA SER A 237 16.00 -7.16 21.89
C SER A 237 16.06 -7.74 20.47
N LEU A 238 14.93 -7.89 19.80
CA LEU A 238 14.85 -8.36 18.42
C LEU A 238 15.55 -7.39 17.46
N PHE A 239 15.32 -6.08 17.59
CA PHE A 239 15.96 -5.08 16.75
C PHE A 239 17.47 -4.94 17.02
N LYS A 240 17.92 -5.05 18.28
CA LYS A 240 19.36 -5.14 18.60
C LYS A 240 20.01 -6.36 17.95
N SER A 241 19.34 -7.51 17.96
CA SER A 241 19.82 -8.73 17.29
C SER A 241 19.88 -8.55 15.76
N ALA A 242 18.87 -7.93 15.15
CA ALA A 242 18.85 -7.60 13.73
C ALA A 242 19.97 -6.61 13.36
N GLN A 243 20.24 -5.61 14.19
CA GLN A 243 21.33 -4.67 13.99
C GLN A 243 22.69 -5.38 14.03
N SER A 244 22.92 -6.25 15.02
CA SER A 244 24.16 -7.03 15.12
C SER A 244 24.42 -7.88 13.88
N LEU A 245 23.39 -8.53 13.34
CA LEU A 245 23.48 -9.29 12.09
C LEU A 245 23.81 -8.38 10.90
N ALA A 246 23.10 -7.26 10.77
CA ALA A 246 23.31 -6.31 9.68
C ALA A 246 24.73 -5.72 9.69
N THR A 247 25.26 -5.40 10.88
CA THR A 247 26.65 -4.94 11.06
C THR A 247 27.64 -6.03 10.67
N THR A 248 27.47 -7.26 11.16
CA THR A 248 28.38 -8.37 10.86
C THR A 248 28.47 -8.65 9.35
N LEU A 249 27.32 -8.70 8.67
CA LEU A 249 27.28 -8.90 7.22
C LEU A 249 27.80 -7.67 6.45
N GLY A 250 27.50 -6.46 6.92
CA GLY A 250 27.99 -5.21 6.35
C GLY A 250 29.51 -5.08 6.41
N ASP A 251 30.12 -5.45 7.53
CA ASP A 251 31.58 -5.44 7.71
C ASP A 251 32.25 -6.48 6.80
N ALA A 252 31.68 -7.68 6.71
CA ALA A 252 32.17 -8.73 5.80
C ALA A 252 32.07 -8.29 4.33
N ALA A 253 30.98 -7.64 3.94
CA ALA A 253 30.80 -7.08 2.60
C ALA A 253 31.83 -5.98 2.32
N ALA A 254 32.04 -5.06 3.27
CA ALA A 254 33.00 -3.96 3.12
C ALA A 254 34.44 -4.45 2.99
N GLN A 255 34.82 -5.53 3.68
CA GLN A 255 36.13 -6.17 3.52
C GLN A 255 36.37 -6.71 2.12
N GLN A 256 35.31 -7.11 1.41
CA GLN A 256 35.34 -7.56 0.01
C GLN A 256 35.03 -6.43 -0.97
N GLN A 257 35.18 -5.17 -0.54
CA GLN A 257 34.90 -3.95 -1.31
C GLN A 257 33.46 -3.84 -1.84
N ALA A 258 32.53 -4.65 -1.32
CA ALA A 258 31.13 -4.58 -1.68
C ALA A 258 30.46 -3.37 -1.00
N LEU A 259 29.53 -2.72 -1.69
CA LEU A 259 28.88 -1.50 -1.19
C LEU A 259 27.94 -1.81 -0.02
N PHE A 260 28.04 -1.01 1.04
CA PHE A 260 27.16 -1.04 2.20
C PHE A 260 26.76 0.39 2.61
N SER A 261 25.46 0.61 2.86
CA SER A 261 24.94 1.94 3.17
C SER A 261 25.10 2.27 4.66
N LYS A 262 25.98 3.23 4.97
CA LYS A 262 26.18 3.76 6.33
C LYS A 262 24.95 4.50 6.84
N ASP A 263 24.24 5.21 5.97
CA ASP A 263 23.02 5.94 6.32
C ASP A 263 21.90 4.98 6.72
N ALA A 264 21.79 3.84 6.03
CA ALA A 264 20.87 2.77 6.38
C ALA A 264 21.21 2.19 7.76
N ALA A 265 22.47 1.80 7.98
CA ALA A 265 22.91 1.30 9.29
C ALA A 265 22.63 2.29 10.44
N LYS A 266 22.83 3.60 10.17
CA LYS A 266 22.50 4.67 11.11
C LYS A 266 21.00 4.76 11.37
N ALA A 267 20.15 4.70 10.34
CA ALA A 267 18.70 4.78 10.50
C ALA A 267 18.15 3.64 11.39
N GLN A 268 18.70 2.43 11.26
CA GLN A 268 18.35 1.30 12.13
C GLN A 268 18.77 1.55 13.60
N ALA A 269 19.97 2.10 13.82
CA ALA A 269 20.45 2.44 15.16
C ALA A 269 19.59 3.55 15.81
N ASP A 270 19.33 4.62 15.07
CA ASP A 270 18.53 5.75 15.53
C ASP A 270 17.10 5.30 15.90
N PHE A 271 16.52 4.36 15.16
CA PHE A 271 15.23 3.77 15.48
C PHE A 271 15.24 3.01 16.81
N ILE A 272 16.26 2.17 17.06
CA ILE A 272 16.40 1.42 18.31
C ILE A 272 16.45 2.38 19.51
N GLU A 273 17.20 3.49 19.40
CA GLU A 273 17.25 4.50 20.46
C GLU A 273 15.87 5.08 20.81
N GLN A 274 14.96 5.22 19.83
CA GLN A 274 13.63 5.79 20.05
C GLN A 274 12.71 4.86 20.85
N ILE A 275 12.94 3.54 20.81
CA ILE A 275 12.09 2.56 21.49
C ILE A 275 12.76 1.98 22.74
N ASP A 276 14.08 2.16 22.90
CA ASP A 276 14.84 1.66 24.02
C ASP A 276 14.72 2.58 25.24
N PRO A 277 14.17 2.12 26.39
CA PRO A 277 14.05 2.92 27.60
C PRO A 277 15.40 3.30 28.23
N GLU A 278 16.47 2.59 27.93
CA GLU A 278 17.83 2.99 28.33
C GLU A 278 18.28 4.26 27.57
N ALA A 279 17.72 4.51 26.38
CA ALA A 279 17.97 5.67 25.54
C ALA A 279 16.79 6.68 25.58
N LYS A 280 16.11 6.91 24.45
CA LYS A 280 15.03 7.91 24.28
C LYS A 280 13.62 7.33 24.49
N GLY A 281 13.51 6.01 24.66
CA GLY A 281 12.25 5.27 24.85
C GLY A 281 11.63 5.40 26.24
N LYS A 282 11.75 6.56 26.89
CA LYS A 282 11.31 6.79 28.27
C LYS A 282 10.78 8.21 28.47
N TYR A 283 9.90 8.39 29.44
CA TYR A 283 9.52 9.73 29.88
C TYR A 283 10.71 10.41 30.60
N GLU A 284 11.02 11.64 30.19
CA GLU A 284 12.12 12.44 30.78
C GLU A 284 11.65 13.28 31.98
N GLY A 285 10.33 13.35 32.22
CA GLY A 285 9.76 14.19 33.26
C GLY A 285 8.32 13.83 33.57
N ALA A 286 7.70 14.65 34.42
CA ALA A 286 6.31 14.44 34.85
C ALA A 286 5.30 14.64 33.70
N VAL A 287 4.24 13.83 33.69
CA VAL A 287 3.16 13.89 32.71
C VAL A 287 1.86 14.22 33.44
N GLY A 288 1.19 15.30 33.03
CA GLY A 288 -0.08 15.71 33.63
C GLY A 288 0.01 16.00 35.14
N GLY A 289 1.18 16.39 35.65
CA GLY A 289 1.42 16.61 37.08
C GLY A 289 1.80 15.36 37.87
N HIS A 290 1.91 14.19 37.22
CA HIS A 290 2.31 12.92 37.84
C HIS A 290 3.74 12.53 37.47
N SER A 291 4.50 12.00 38.42
CA SER A 291 5.84 11.47 38.15
C SER A 291 5.75 10.22 37.26
N ALA A 292 6.45 10.22 36.12
CA ALA A 292 6.44 9.13 35.15
C ALA A 292 7.48 8.05 35.48
N LEU A 293 7.43 7.53 36.70
CA LEU A 293 8.31 6.50 37.22
C LEU A 293 7.53 5.20 37.47
N LYS A 294 8.19 4.06 37.31
CA LYS A 294 7.66 2.75 37.65
C LYS A 294 7.54 2.62 39.17
N ALA A 295 6.60 1.81 39.62
CA ALA A 295 6.53 1.42 41.02
C ALA A 295 7.54 0.30 41.32
N ARG A 296 8.02 0.24 42.57
CA ARG A 296 8.76 -0.91 43.09
C ARG A 296 7.88 -2.15 43.05
N SER A 297 8.47 -3.31 42.78
CA SER A 297 7.74 -4.58 42.72
C SER A 297 6.90 -4.81 43.99
N GLY A 298 5.61 -5.11 43.81
CA GLY A 298 4.67 -5.35 44.91
C GLY A 298 4.30 -4.12 45.75
N SER A 299 4.68 -2.90 45.34
CA SER A 299 4.41 -1.65 46.07
C SER A 299 3.80 -0.58 45.16
N ARG A 300 3.23 0.46 45.76
CA ARG A 300 2.81 1.69 45.07
C ARG A 300 3.89 2.78 45.11
N GLU A 301 4.97 2.55 45.85
CA GLU A 301 6.09 3.49 45.93
C GLU A 301 6.87 3.53 44.63
N LEU A 302 7.17 4.74 44.15
CA LEU A 302 7.92 4.94 42.91
C LEU A 302 9.40 4.59 43.09
N ASP A 303 9.97 4.01 42.04
CA ASP A 303 11.40 3.80 41.91
C ASP A 303 12.03 4.96 41.12
N GLY A 304 12.80 5.80 41.83
CA GLY A 304 13.45 7.00 41.31
C GLY A 304 14.40 6.76 40.12
N GLY A 305 14.86 5.53 39.93
CA GLY A 305 15.78 5.16 38.83
C GLY A 305 15.10 4.53 37.62
N GLN A 306 13.77 4.36 37.63
CA GLN A 306 13.06 3.56 36.64
C GLN A 306 11.94 4.37 35.98
N PRO A 307 12.24 5.15 34.93
CA PRO A 307 11.20 5.85 34.18
C PRO A 307 10.30 4.87 33.43
N VAL A 308 9.05 5.28 33.25
CA VAL A 308 8.06 4.54 32.43
C VAL A 308 8.43 4.67 30.95
N GLU A 309 8.23 3.59 30.21
CA GLU A 309 8.48 3.50 28.78
C GLU A 309 7.54 4.40 27.98
N LYS A 310 8.06 4.94 26.88
CA LYS A 310 7.30 5.55 25.78
C LYS A 310 8.11 5.41 24.49
N PHE A 311 7.55 5.80 23.35
CA PHE A 311 8.39 6.05 22.18
C PHE A 311 8.97 7.47 22.21
N GLY A 312 10.20 7.60 21.73
CA GLY A 312 10.89 8.89 21.58
C GLY A 312 10.28 9.76 20.48
N SER A 313 9.54 9.15 19.54
CA SER A 313 8.83 9.81 18.45
C SER A 313 7.57 9.03 18.04
N SER A 314 6.76 9.60 17.15
CA SER A 314 5.52 9.00 16.65
C SER A 314 5.79 7.76 15.77
N ILE A 315 5.91 6.60 16.40
CA ILE A 315 6.28 5.32 15.78
C ILE A 315 5.09 4.36 15.79
N VAL A 316 4.93 3.58 14.73
CA VAL A 316 4.14 2.34 14.76
C VAL A 316 5.11 1.17 14.89
N LEU A 317 5.10 0.51 16.04
CA LEU A 317 5.91 -0.67 16.31
C LEU A 317 5.02 -1.90 16.27
N MET A 318 5.41 -2.90 15.48
CA MET A 318 4.74 -4.20 15.42
C MET A 318 5.73 -5.29 15.79
N ASP A 319 5.43 -6.08 16.81
CA ASP A 319 6.18 -7.27 17.18
C ASP A 319 5.25 -8.48 17.39
N ALA A 320 5.79 -9.67 17.13
CA ALA A 320 5.07 -10.89 17.43
C ALA A 320 6.00 -12.02 17.88
N ALA A 321 5.53 -12.81 18.84
CA ALA A 321 6.28 -13.95 19.35
C ALA A 321 6.37 -15.12 18.35
N ALA A 322 5.47 -15.18 17.37
CA ALA A 322 5.40 -16.28 16.40
C ALA A 322 5.58 -15.83 14.93
N SER A 323 4.71 -14.96 14.42
CA SER A 323 4.75 -14.53 13.02
C SER A 323 4.01 -13.22 12.77
N ILE A 324 4.44 -12.47 11.76
CA ILE A 324 3.74 -11.32 11.18
C ILE A 324 3.50 -11.62 9.70
N ASN A 325 2.26 -11.49 9.22
CA ASN A 325 1.88 -11.83 7.84
C ASN A 325 1.10 -10.67 7.21
N TRP A 326 1.44 -10.32 5.96
CA TRP A 326 0.71 -9.34 5.15
C TRP A 326 0.15 -10.04 3.91
N ALA A 327 -1.17 -10.16 3.82
CA ALA A 327 -1.84 -10.88 2.73
C ALA A 327 -3.00 -10.06 2.17
N THR A 328 -3.13 -10.06 0.84
CA THR A 328 -4.22 -9.41 0.11
C THR A 328 -4.43 -10.13 -1.23
N PRO A 329 -5.67 -10.24 -1.73
CA PRO A 329 -5.92 -10.72 -3.09
C PRO A 329 -5.57 -9.68 -4.17
N ALA A 330 -5.29 -8.44 -3.78
CA ALA A 330 -4.92 -7.34 -4.67
C ALA A 330 -3.40 -7.05 -4.54
N SER A 331 -3.03 -5.78 -4.39
CA SER A 331 -1.64 -5.34 -4.31
C SER A 331 -1.22 -4.97 -2.89
N THR A 332 0.02 -5.30 -2.52
CA THR A 332 0.71 -4.77 -1.33
C THR A 332 1.79 -3.77 -1.77
N VAL A 333 1.87 -2.61 -1.13
CA VAL A 333 2.89 -1.59 -1.39
C VAL A 333 3.68 -1.32 -0.11
N VAL A 334 5.01 -1.34 -0.20
CA VAL A 334 5.93 -0.97 0.87
C VAL A 334 6.79 0.18 0.38
N TYR A 335 6.68 1.35 1.02
CA TYR A 335 7.38 2.57 0.64
C TYR A 335 7.99 3.23 1.88
N ALA A 336 9.23 3.68 1.74
CA ALA A 336 9.89 4.54 2.70
C ALA A 336 10.45 5.76 1.94
N GLY A 337 10.22 6.97 2.45
CA GLY A 337 10.82 8.19 1.89
C GLY A 337 12.33 8.31 2.12
N GLN A 338 12.89 7.42 2.96
CA GLN A 338 14.32 7.33 3.27
C GLN A 338 14.79 5.88 3.07
N GLN A 339 15.19 5.17 4.14
CA GLN A 339 15.75 3.82 4.05
C GLN A 339 14.69 2.74 4.33
N LEU A 340 14.77 1.63 3.60
CA LEU A 340 14.00 0.41 3.84
C LEU A 340 14.98 -0.71 4.22
N HIS A 341 14.77 -1.34 5.38
CA HIS A 341 15.62 -2.42 5.89
C HIS A 341 14.88 -3.75 5.94
N TRP A 342 15.40 -4.75 5.23
CA TRP A 342 14.97 -6.14 5.35
C TRP A 342 16.12 -6.98 5.90
N THR A 343 15.98 -7.43 7.14
CA THR A 343 16.98 -8.27 7.82
C THR A 343 16.35 -9.60 8.19
N THR A 344 16.97 -10.69 7.78
CA THR A 344 16.50 -12.06 8.05
C THR A 344 17.66 -12.87 8.64
N GLN A 345 17.45 -13.54 9.77
CA GLN A 345 18.49 -14.35 10.43
C GLN A 345 18.76 -15.68 9.72
N SER A 346 17.76 -16.21 9.03
CA SER A 346 17.84 -17.43 8.21
C SER A 346 17.66 -17.05 6.73
N ASP A 347 16.81 -17.74 5.99
CA ASP A 347 16.69 -17.59 4.54
C ASP A 347 15.74 -16.45 4.13
N LEU A 348 16.15 -15.63 3.16
CA LEU A 348 15.27 -14.70 2.46
C LEU A 348 14.79 -15.36 1.15
N HIS A 349 13.47 -15.57 1.03
CA HIS A 349 12.86 -16.13 -0.17
C HIS A 349 12.01 -15.10 -0.90
N LEU A 350 12.33 -14.83 -2.16
CA LEU A 350 11.59 -13.95 -3.05
C LEU A 350 11.11 -14.75 -4.26
N ALA A 351 9.80 -14.90 -4.40
CA ALA A 351 9.18 -15.63 -5.51
C ALA A 351 8.07 -14.80 -6.14
N ALA A 352 8.03 -14.81 -7.47
CA ALA A 352 6.94 -14.24 -8.26
C ALA A 352 6.54 -15.23 -9.34
N ALA A 353 5.24 -15.35 -9.62
CA ALA A 353 4.74 -16.19 -10.72
C ALA A 353 5.14 -15.66 -12.10
N HIS A 354 5.47 -14.35 -12.17
CA HIS A 354 5.88 -13.68 -13.39
C HIS A 354 7.28 -13.08 -13.20
N THR A 355 7.38 -11.76 -13.00
CA THR A 355 8.66 -11.06 -13.02
C THR A 355 9.07 -10.61 -11.62
N VAL A 356 10.33 -10.87 -11.26
CA VAL A 356 11.03 -10.16 -10.18
C VAL A 356 11.93 -9.11 -10.85
N SER A 357 11.74 -7.83 -10.51
CA SER A 357 12.55 -6.71 -11.03
C SER A 357 13.16 -5.92 -9.88
N SER A 358 14.42 -5.55 -10.01
CA SER A 358 15.16 -4.75 -9.03
C SER A 358 15.90 -3.64 -9.76
N VAL A 359 15.62 -2.39 -9.39
CA VAL A 359 16.17 -1.19 -10.04
C VAL A 359 16.69 -0.27 -8.95
N ALA A 360 17.94 0.16 -9.07
CA ALA A 360 18.58 1.09 -8.13
C ALA A 360 19.03 2.35 -8.87
N GLY A 361 18.82 3.52 -8.26
CA GLY A 361 19.18 4.81 -8.88
C GLY A 361 20.67 5.16 -8.80
N ASN A 362 21.44 4.47 -7.97
CA ASN A 362 22.88 4.69 -7.81
C ASN A 362 23.67 3.39 -8.07
N ALA A 363 23.57 2.43 -7.16
CA ALA A 363 24.29 1.16 -7.27
C ALA A 363 23.42 -0.02 -6.83
N PHE A 364 23.66 -1.17 -7.46
CA PHE A 364 23.10 -2.46 -7.09
C PHE A 364 24.25 -3.40 -6.71
N ASN A 365 24.16 -4.03 -5.55
CA ASN A 365 25.23 -4.87 -5.00
C ASN A 365 24.67 -6.25 -4.62
N LEU A 366 25.36 -7.31 -5.04
CA LEU A 366 25.08 -8.69 -4.66
C LEU A 366 26.33 -9.27 -3.99
N PHE A 367 26.20 -9.65 -2.73
CA PHE A 367 27.30 -10.18 -1.94
C PHE A 367 26.87 -11.44 -1.19
N THR A 368 27.74 -12.46 -1.21
CA THR A 368 27.59 -13.69 -0.42
C THR A 368 28.90 -13.96 0.31
N HIS A 369 28.85 -14.26 1.61
CA HIS A 369 30.07 -14.45 2.42
C HIS A 369 30.67 -15.87 2.26
N SER A 370 29.93 -16.90 2.64
CA SER A 370 30.43 -18.30 2.65
C SER A 370 29.92 -19.14 1.49
N GLY A 371 28.86 -18.69 0.81
CA GLY A 371 28.29 -19.35 -0.35
C GLY A 371 28.85 -18.81 -1.68
N GLY A 372 28.09 -19.00 -2.75
CA GLY A 372 28.35 -18.39 -4.05
C GLY A 372 27.08 -17.81 -4.66
N ILE A 373 27.22 -17.16 -5.81
CA ILE A 373 26.10 -16.59 -6.58
C ILE A 373 25.76 -17.54 -7.72
N GLN A 374 24.47 -17.84 -7.89
CA GLN A 374 23.94 -18.62 -9.02
C GLN A 374 22.94 -17.76 -9.81
N ALA A 375 23.19 -17.59 -11.11
CA ALA A 375 22.30 -16.89 -12.03
C ALA A 375 21.94 -17.83 -13.20
N ILE A 376 20.74 -18.43 -13.13
CA ILE A 376 20.30 -19.47 -14.06
C ILE A 376 19.00 -19.03 -14.72
N ALA A 377 18.98 -18.95 -16.05
CA ALA A 377 17.76 -18.86 -16.83
C ALA A 377 17.39 -20.27 -17.31
N GLY A 378 16.28 -20.83 -16.80
CA GLY A 378 15.81 -22.15 -17.25
C GLY A 378 15.36 -22.14 -18.72
N ASN A 379 14.89 -20.99 -19.20
CA ASN A 379 14.63 -20.70 -20.60
C ASN A 379 14.97 -19.23 -20.87
N GLY A 380 15.39 -18.92 -22.10
CA GLY A 380 15.79 -17.57 -22.49
C GLY A 380 17.25 -17.21 -22.15
N PRO A 381 17.74 -16.05 -22.59
CA PRO A 381 19.14 -15.66 -22.44
C PRO A 381 19.45 -15.09 -21.05
N VAL A 382 20.70 -15.25 -20.63
CA VAL A 382 21.30 -14.43 -19.55
C VAL A 382 22.16 -13.36 -20.21
N SER A 383 21.97 -12.09 -19.83
CA SER A 383 22.74 -10.97 -20.37
C SER A 383 23.36 -10.12 -19.26
N LEU A 384 24.64 -9.80 -19.39
CA LEU A 384 25.38 -8.88 -18.53
C LEU A 384 25.97 -7.77 -19.41
N GLN A 385 25.71 -6.50 -19.07
CA GLN A 385 26.09 -5.37 -19.91
C GLN A 385 26.54 -4.18 -19.04
N ALA A 386 27.65 -3.56 -19.42
CA ALA A 386 28.09 -2.26 -18.92
C ALA A 386 28.18 -1.30 -20.13
N HIS A 387 27.28 -0.31 -20.19
CA HIS A 387 27.11 0.52 -21.40
C HIS A 387 28.12 1.66 -21.51
N THR A 388 28.44 2.29 -20.37
CA THR A 388 29.29 3.48 -20.31
C THR A 388 30.62 3.23 -19.64
N ASP A 389 30.80 2.07 -19.01
CA ASP A 389 31.95 1.76 -18.16
C ASP A 389 32.40 0.29 -18.34
N GLN A 390 33.47 -0.09 -17.65
CA GLN A 390 34.10 -1.40 -17.71
C GLN A 390 33.17 -2.50 -17.18
N LEU A 391 33.07 -3.60 -17.93
CA LEU A 391 32.61 -4.88 -17.39
C LEU A 391 33.85 -5.69 -16.97
N GLU A 392 33.92 -6.05 -15.70
CA GLU A 392 35.02 -6.83 -15.13
C GLU A 392 34.51 -8.18 -14.59
N ILE A 393 35.22 -9.27 -14.93
CA ILE A 393 34.95 -10.63 -14.46
C ILE A 393 36.27 -11.21 -13.96
N LEU A 394 36.39 -11.41 -12.65
CA LEU A 394 37.60 -11.91 -11.99
C LEU A 394 37.31 -13.20 -11.23
N ALA A 395 38.28 -14.11 -11.23
CA ALA A 395 38.30 -15.28 -10.35
C ALA A 395 39.73 -15.54 -9.89
N ASP A 396 39.92 -15.84 -8.61
CA ASP A 396 41.22 -16.27 -8.06
C ASP A 396 41.68 -17.64 -8.60
N LYS A 397 40.70 -18.44 -9.05
CA LYS A 397 40.93 -19.75 -9.65
C LYS A 397 40.72 -19.68 -11.17
N GLU A 398 39.91 -20.58 -11.70
CA GLU A 398 39.64 -20.67 -13.13
C GLU A 398 38.43 -19.84 -13.55
N ILE A 399 38.50 -19.33 -14.78
CA ILE A 399 37.33 -18.83 -15.51
C ILE A 399 37.10 -19.79 -16.67
N THR A 400 35.90 -20.37 -16.72
CA THR A 400 35.51 -21.33 -17.75
C THR A 400 34.38 -20.75 -18.60
N VAL A 401 34.63 -20.58 -19.91
CA VAL A 401 33.64 -20.10 -20.89
C VAL A 401 33.38 -21.22 -21.89
N ILE A 402 32.15 -21.76 -21.90
CA ILE A 402 31.77 -22.91 -22.73
C ILE A 402 30.48 -22.59 -23.48
N SER A 403 30.51 -22.78 -24.80
CA SER A 403 29.32 -22.97 -25.63
C SER A 403 29.23 -24.45 -25.99
N VAL A 404 28.16 -25.13 -25.59
CA VAL A 404 28.05 -26.59 -25.74
C VAL A 404 27.67 -26.99 -27.16
N ASN A 405 26.78 -26.21 -27.79
CA ASN A 405 26.16 -26.59 -29.07
C ASN A 405 26.52 -25.66 -30.24
N ASP A 406 27.14 -24.51 -29.97
CA ASP A 406 27.36 -23.46 -30.97
C ASP A 406 28.75 -22.83 -30.77
N CYS A 407 28.88 -21.51 -30.91
CA CYS A 407 30.16 -20.82 -30.89
C CYS A 407 30.37 -19.91 -29.66
N ILE A 408 31.62 -19.49 -29.48
CA ILE A 408 32.03 -18.39 -28.58
C ILE A 408 32.54 -17.24 -29.46
N GLU A 409 31.95 -16.06 -29.34
CA GLU A 409 32.37 -14.87 -30.06
C GLU A 409 33.00 -13.85 -29.10
N ILE A 410 34.26 -13.46 -29.37
CA ILE A 410 34.95 -12.37 -28.66
C ILE A 410 35.22 -11.27 -29.68
N LYS A 411 34.55 -10.13 -29.53
CA LYS A 411 34.60 -8.99 -30.46
C LYS A 411 35.01 -7.74 -29.70
N ALA A 412 35.95 -6.97 -30.26
CA ALA A 412 36.33 -5.66 -29.73
C ALA A 412 36.55 -4.68 -30.90
N LYS A 413 36.25 -3.40 -30.67
CA LYS A 413 36.42 -2.34 -31.68
C LYS A 413 37.89 -1.95 -31.88
N GLN A 414 38.67 -1.94 -30.80
CA GLN A 414 40.06 -1.47 -30.81
C GLN A 414 41.06 -2.63 -30.74
N LYS A 415 40.94 -3.48 -29.72
CA LYS A 415 41.98 -4.45 -29.39
C LYS A 415 41.43 -5.66 -28.63
N ILE A 416 41.92 -6.85 -28.95
CA ILE A 416 41.73 -8.09 -28.16
C ILE A 416 43.12 -8.56 -27.73
N VAL A 417 43.29 -8.87 -26.44
CA VAL A 417 44.54 -9.43 -25.89
C VAL A 417 44.21 -10.71 -25.14
N LEU A 418 44.82 -11.82 -25.55
CA LEU A 418 44.79 -13.09 -24.83
C LEU A 418 46.19 -13.34 -24.27
N GLN A 419 46.37 -13.27 -22.96
CA GLN A 419 47.68 -13.33 -22.32
C GLN A 419 47.75 -14.42 -21.26
N ALA A 420 48.85 -15.18 -21.27
CA ALA A 420 49.21 -16.14 -20.24
C ALA A 420 50.70 -16.00 -19.90
N GLY A 421 51.00 -15.47 -18.71
CA GLY A 421 52.38 -15.12 -18.31
C GLY A 421 53.03 -14.14 -19.30
N GLN A 422 54.16 -14.55 -19.88
CA GLN A 422 54.89 -13.77 -20.89
C GLN A 422 54.47 -14.07 -22.35
N SER A 423 53.49 -14.95 -22.56
CA SER A 423 52.97 -15.25 -23.90
C SER A 423 51.66 -14.51 -24.15
N ALA A 424 51.48 -13.94 -25.34
CA ALA A 424 50.28 -13.20 -25.71
C ALA A 424 49.91 -13.35 -27.20
N ILE A 425 48.61 -13.31 -27.47
CA ILE A 425 48.02 -13.14 -28.80
C ILE A 425 47.27 -11.82 -28.78
N THR A 426 47.65 -10.89 -29.66
CA THR A 426 47.03 -9.56 -29.75
C THR A 426 46.43 -9.37 -31.15
N LEU A 427 45.16 -8.98 -31.21
CA LEU A 427 44.49 -8.51 -32.43
C LEU A 427 44.26 -7.00 -32.29
N GLU A 428 44.84 -6.20 -33.18
CA GLU A 428 44.76 -4.74 -33.13
C GLU A 428 44.80 -4.16 -34.55
N GLY A 429 43.77 -3.39 -34.92
CA GLY A 429 43.63 -2.89 -36.29
C GLY A 429 43.54 -4.02 -37.31
N GLY A 430 44.50 -4.09 -38.25
CA GLY A 430 44.63 -5.17 -39.24
C GLY A 430 45.63 -6.25 -38.85
N ASP A 431 46.33 -6.11 -37.71
CA ASP A 431 47.46 -6.94 -37.34
C ASP A 431 47.09 -8.03 -36.32
N ILE A 432 47.73 -9.19 -36.47
CA ILE A 432 47.72 -10.29 -35.50
C ILE A 432 49.15 -10.50 -35.00
N THR A 433 49.39 -10.26 -33.72
CA THR A 433 50.72 -10.40 -33.09
C THR A 433 50.76 -11.58 -32.13
N PHE A 434 51.68 -12.51 -32.39
CA PHE A 434 52.03 -13.61 -31.47
C PHE A 434 53.34 -13.27 -30.76
N ALA A 435 53.29 -13.01 -29.46
CA ALA A 435 54.47 -12.73 -28.65
C ALA A 435 54.70 -13.88 -27.66
N CYS A 436 55.84 -14.57 -27.75
CA CYS A 436 56.25 -15.54 -26.74
C CYS A 436 57.79 -15.61 -26.67
N PRO A 437 58.39 -15.54 -25.47
CA PRO A 437 59.85 -15.67 -25.31
C PRO A 437 60.34 -17.12 -25.51
N GLY A 438 59.43 -18.09 -25.44
CA GLY A 438 59.71 -19.51 -25.65
C GLY A 438 59.58 -19.93 -27.12
N LYS A 439 59.16 -21.18 -27.32
CA LYS A 439 58.96 -21.76 -28.67
C LYS A 439 57.55 -21.46 -29.17
N PHE A 440 57.43 -20.75 -30.29
CA PHE A 440 56.20 -20.72 -31.09
C PHE A 440 56.12 -22.00 -31.93
N THR A 441 55.21 -22.91 -31.60
CA THR A 441 55.06 -24.20 -32.31
C THR A 441 53.70 -24.26 -32.99
N VAL A 442 53.70 -24.42 -34.32
CA VAL A 442 52.48 -24.64 -35.10
C VAL A 442 52.53 -26.08 -35.64
N LYS A 443 51.54 -26.91 -35.27
CA LYS A 443 51.46 -28.31 -35.71
C LYS A 443 50.26 -28.47 -36.65
N GLY A 444 50.50 -28.84 -37.91
CA GLY A 444 49.45 -29.11 -38.90
C GLY A 444 49.91 -30.07 -40.00
N GLY A 445 48.97 -30.79 -40.62
CA GLY A 445 49.27 -31.71 -41.73
C GLY A 445 49.66 -31.00 -43.05
N LYS A 446 49.39 -29.69 -43.17
CA LYS A 446 49.76 -28.82 -44.29
C LYS A 446 49.80 -27.37 -43.79
N HIS A 447 50.82 -26.61 -44.18
CA HIS A 447 50.89 -25.16 -43.93
C HIS A 447 50.83 -24.44 -45.28
N VAL A 448 49.64 -23.99 -45.67
CA VAL A 448 49.44 -23.26 -46.92
C VAL A 448 49.57 -21.77 -46.62
N TRP A 449 50.65 -21.17 -47.10
CA TRP A 449 50.85 -19.73 -47.10
C TRP A 449 50.76 -19.28 -48.56
N ASP A 450 49.53 -19.03 -49.03
CA ASP A 450 49.32 -18.55 -50.39
C ASP A 450 49.95 -17.15 -50.56
N GLY A 451 50.44 -16.85 -51.77
CA GLY A 451 51.03 -15.55 -52.07
C GLY A 451 50.04 -14.41 -51.86
N GLY A 452 50.52 -13.26 -51.36
CA GLY A 452 49.68 -12.10 -51.06
C GLY A 452 48.81 -11.67 -52.24
N GLY A 453 47.55 -11.29 -51.96
CA GLY A 453 46.62 -10.80 -52.97
C GLY A 453 47.20 -9.60 -53.71
N ARG A 454 47.44 -9.74 -55.02
CA ARG A 454 47.85 -8.63 -55.89
C ARG A 454 46.60 -7.83 -56.25
N ALA A 455 46.36 -6.73 -55.57
CA ALA A 455 45.55 -5.66 -56.14
C ALA A 455 46.39 -5.00 -57.25
N GLN A 456 45.90 -5.03 -58.49
CA GLN A 456 46.54 -4.36 -59.61
C GLN A 456 46.50 -2.84 -59.34
N ALA A 457 47.66 -2.18 -59.31
CA ALA A 457 47.70 -0.72 -59.24
C ALA A 457 47.08 -0.16 -60.52
N GLU A 458 45.99 0.60 -60.42
CA GLU A 458 45.51 1.42 -61.53
C GLU A 458 46.50 2.58 -61.75
N LEU A 459 47.31 2.44 -62.79
CA LEU A 459 48.08 3.55 -63.35
C LEU A 459 47.13 4.40 -64.20
N VAL A 460 46.90 5.64 -63.79
CA VAL A 460 46.25 6.66 -64.63
C VAL A 460 47.07 6.80 -65.92
N ARG A 461 46.47 6.50 -67.07
CA ARG A 461 47.10 6.72 -68.39
C ARG A 461 47.34 8.22 -68.59
N LEU A 462 48.58 8.58 -68.94
CA LEU A 462 48.90 9.94 -69.38
C LEU A 462 48.25 10.22 -70.75
N PRO A 463 47.82 11.47 -71.03
CA PRO A 463 47.22 11.86 -72.31
C PRO A 463 48.25 11.72 -73.43
N ASP A 464 47.94 10.93 -74.46
CA ASP A 464 48.73 10.88 -75.69
C ASP A 464 48.26 11.98 -76.64
N ALA A 465 49.22 12.73 -77.18
CA ALA A 465 49.01 13.91 -77.98
C ALA A 465 48.99 13.54 -79.47
N SER A 466 47.80 13.35 -80.02
CA SER A 466 47.52 13.53 -81.44
C SER A 466 46.13 14.14 -81.61
N LEU A 467 46.07 15.47 -81.58
CA LEU A 467 44.88 16.24 -81.96
C LEU A 467 44.65 16.05 -83.45
N LYS A 468 43.66 15.23 -83.81
CA LYS A 468 43.14 15.15 -85.18
C LYS A 468 42.36 16.44 -85.45
N ILE A 469 42.77 17.22 -86.45
CA ILE A 469 42.37 18.63 -86.63
C ILE A 469 41.15 18.78 -87.56
N PHE A 470 40.75 17.71 -88.26
CA PHE A 470 39.54 17.66 -89.07
C PHE A 470 38.68 16.48 -88.61
N ASP A 471 37.48 16.77 -88.13
CA ASP A 471 36.52 15.76 -87.67
C ASP A 471 35.13 16.01 -88.26
N GLU A 472 34.51 14.98 -88.85
CA GLU A 472 33.17 15.09 -89.39
C GLU A 472 32.36 13.82 -89.13
N ALA A 473 31.04 13.98 -89.00
CA ALA A 473 30.09 12.87 -88.89
C ALA A 473 29.09 12.97 -90.04
N PHE A 474 28.78 11.84 -90.67
CA PHE A 474 27.90 11.76 -91.83
C PHE A 474 26.54 11.17 -91.44
N VAL A 475 25.47 11.68 -92.03
CA VAL A 475 24.11 11.10 -91.86
C VAL A 475 23.80 10.22 -93.05
N ILE A 476 23.60 8.93 -92.79
CA ILE A 476 23.22 7.95 -93.81
C ILE A 476 21.70 7.97 -93.94
N THR A 477 21.21 8.27 -95.15
CA THR A 477 19.77 8.32 -95.44
C THR A 477 19.38 7.31 -96.53
N ASP A 478 18.16 6.82 -96.45
CA ASP A 478 17.57 5.94 -97.46
C ASP A 478 17.33 6.70 -98.76
N LYS A 479 17.85 6.18 -99.87
CA LYS A 479 17.87 6.87 -101.17
C LYS A 479 16.49 7.08 -101.80
N MET A 480 15.48 6.30 -101.39
CA MET A 480 14.12 6.36 -101.94
C MET A 480 13.16 7.20 -101.09
N SER A 481 13.38 7.26 -99.77
CA SER A 481 12.49 7.93 -98.80
C SER A 481 13.11 9.15 -98.11
N GLY A 482 14.43 9.36 -98.25
CA GLY A 482 15.17 10.48 -97.65
C GLY A 482 15.29 10.43 -96.12
N LYS A 483 14.84 9.34 -95.48
CA LYS A 483 14.86 9.21 -94.01
C LYS A 483 16.21 8.67 -93.51
N PRO A 484 16.70 9.12 -92.34
CA PRO A 484 17.93 8.57 -91.76
C PRO A 484 17.80 7.10 -91.40
N LEU A 485 18.87 6.32 -91.65
CA LEU A 485 18.96 4.89 -91.42
C LEU A 485 19.71 4.62 -90.11
N ALA A 486 18.97 4.32 -89.05
CA ALA A 486 19.52 3.97 -87.74
C ALA A 486 19.92 2.49 -87.64
N ASP A 487 20.94 2.20 -86.82
CA ASP A 487 21.40 0.86 -86.46
C ASP A 487 21.88 -0.01 -87.64
N ILE A 488 22.43 0.63 -88.69
CA ILE A 488 22.98 -0.02 -89.88
C ILE A 488 24.51 -0.02 -89.81
N ASP A 489 25.10 -1.17 -90.16
CA ASP A 489 26.55 -1.30 -90.29
C ASP A 489 27.05 -0.59 -91.55
N TYR A 490 28.06 0.25 -91.36
CA TYR A 490 28.74 0.97 -92.43
C TYR A 490 30.26 0.84 -92.30
N ARG A 491 30.96 1.16 -93.39
CA ARG A 491 32.40 1.39 -93.38
C ARG A 491 32.74 2.67 -94.11
N ILE A 492 33.67 3.43 -93.57
CA ILE A 492 34.20 4.65 -94.17
C ILE A 492 35.57 4.31 -94.74
N LYS A 493 35.74 4.59 -96.04
CA LYS A 493 37.01 4.41 -96.75
C LYS A 493 37.72 5.75 -96.86
N PHE A 494 38.95 5.82 -96.36
CA PHE A 494 39.84 6.99 -96.49
C PHE A 494 40.64 6.95 -97.80
N ALA A 495 41.26 8.07 -98.19
CA ALA A 495 42.00 8.15 -99.45
C ALA A 495 43.25 7.25 -99.45
N ASP A 496 43.80 6.95 -98.26
CA ASP A 496 44.91 6.01 -98.07
C ASP A 496 44.52 4.53 -98.25
N GLY A 497 43.22 4.25 -98.45
CA GLY A 497 42.66 2.92 -98.66
C GLY A 497 42.33 2.15 -97.39
N THR A 498 42.51 2.74 -96.21
CA THR A 498 42.09 2.17 -94.93
C THR A 498 40.57 2.29 -94.73
N TYR A 499 40.02 1.45 -93.86
CA TYR A 499 38.60 1.44 -93.53
C TYR A 499 38.38 1.57 -92.03
N GLU A 500 37.44 2.41 -91.64
CA GLU A 500 36.90 2.48 -90.29
C GLU A 500 35.46 1.98 -90.29
N TYR A 501 35.12 1.12 -89.33
CA TYR A 501 33.84 0.43 -89.27
C TYR A 501 33.01 0.98 -88.13
N GLY A 502 31.71 1.11 -88.36
CA GLY A 502 30.80 1.57 -87.32
C GLY A 502 29.37 1.15 -87.61
N ARG A 503 28.51 1.41 -86.63
CA ARG A 503 27.07 1.23 -86.74
C ARG A 503 26.41 2.57 -86.47
N THR A 504 25.45 2.97 -87.31
CA THR A 504 24.82 4.28 -87.17
C THR A 504 23.99 4.37 -85.90
N ASN A 505 23.94 5.56 -85.28
CA ASN A 505 23.12 5.78 -84.09
C ASN A 505 21.61 5.89 -84.45
N GLU A 506 20.76 6.14 -83.45
CA GLU A 506 19.31 6.30 -83.61
C GLU A 506 18.89 7.40 -84.61
N LYS A 507 19.79 8.34 -84.95
CA LYS A 507 19.57 9.43 -85.90
C LYS A 507 20.19 9.16 -87.28
N GLY A 508 20.77 7.98 -87.50
CA GLY A 508 21.45 7.61 -88.74
C GLY A 508 22.84 8.24 -88.92
N GLU A 509 23.43 8.78 -87.85
CA GLU A 509 24.76 9.40 -87.87
C GLU A 509 25.86 8.35 -87.68
N THR A 510 26.97 8.53 -88.39
CA THR A 510 28.23 7.83 -88.14
C THR A 510 28.88 8.36 -86.85
N HIS A 511 29.79 7.59 -86.25
CA HIS A 511 30.68 8.16 -85.24
C HIS A 511 31.54 9.27 -85.87
N LEU A 512 32.07 10.13 -85.01
CA LEU A 512 32.93 11.25 -85.39
C LEU A 512 34.25 10.71 -85.95
N VAL A 513 34.49 10.94 -87.23
CA VAL A 513 35.70 10.48 -87.90
C VAL A 513 36.70 11.61 -87.98
N GLY A 514 37.86 11.41 -87.36
CA GLY A 514 38.96 12.36 -87.39
C GLY A 514 40.04 11.99 -88.40
N ALA A 515 40.46 12.96 -89.22
CA ALA A 515 41.60 12.88 -90.13
C ALA A 515 42.62 14.01 -89.85
N ASP A 516 43.87 13.76 -90.19
CA ASP A 516 44.97 14.71 -89.98
C ASP A 516 45.05 15.77 -91.12
N SER A 517 44.30 15.58 -92.22
CA SER A 517 44.20 16.50 -93.35
C SER A 517 42.85 16.36 -94.08
N GLN A 518 42.40 17.40 -94.79
CA GLN A 518 41.14 17.36 -95.55
C GLN A 518 41.24 16.38 -96.73
N GLU A 519 40.50 15.28 -96.65
CA GLU A 519 40.44 14.25 -97.69
C GLU A 519 38.99 13.83 -97.98
N PRO A 520 38.66 13.47 -99.24
CA PRO A 520 37.35 12.92 -99.55
C PRO A 520 37.25 11.48 -99.05
N VAL A 521 36.31 11.23 -98.14
CA VAL A 521 35.99 9.88 -97.66
C VAL A 521 34.75 9.34 -98.36
N THR A 522 34.70 8.01 -98.56
CA THR A 522 33.53 7.33 -99.12
C THR A 522 32.85 6.50 -98.04
N VAL A 523 31.58 6.80 -97.75
CA VAL A 523 30.78 6.01 -96.82
C VAL A 523 30.08 4.91 -97.61
N GLU A 524 30.36 3.66 -97.26
CA GLU A 524 29.74 2.48 -97.84
C GLU A 524 28.83 1.80 -96.82
N VAL A 525 27.56 1.64 -97.17
CA VAL A 525 26.56 0.96 -96.35
C VAL A 525 26.52 -0.50 -96.73
N ARG A 526 26.56 -1.40 -95.74
CA ARG A 526 26.37 -2.82 -95.99
C ARG A 526 24.87 -3.11 -95.94
N GLY A 527 24.25 -3.19 -97.12
CA GLY A 527 22.82 -3.46 -97.27
C GLY A 527 22.41 -4.86 -96.82
#